data_AF-A0A2N2Z9H4-F1
#
_entry.id   AF-A0A2N2Z9H4-F1
#
_cell.length_a   1.000
_cell.length_b   1.000
_cell.length_c   1.000
_cell.angle_alpha   90.00
_cell.angle_beta   90.00
_cell.angle_gamma   90.00
#
_symmetry.space_group_name_H-M   'P 1'
#
loop_
_entity.id
_entity.type
_entity.pdbx_description
1 polymer ?
#
loop_
_entity_poly.entity_id
_entity_poly.type
_entity_poly.pdbx_seq_one_letter_code
_entity_poly.pdbx_strand_id
1 'polypeptide(L)'
;MEIKKELQILFWIVFFFALAFFMPVDSATFRTAVDATLDLAKWYAQEHVILCLLPAFFIAGVISVFVSQGAVLKYFGANAKKW
;
A
#
# COMPACT_ATOMS: atom_id res chain seq x y z
N MET A 1 -26.95 9.11 -27.68
CA MET A 1 -25.73 9.77 -27.18
C MET A 1 -25.88 9.95 -25.69
N GLU A 2 -25.02 9.30 -24.91
CA GLU A 2 -25.04 9.31 -23.44
C GLU A 2 -24.22 10.48 -22.91
N ILE A 3 -24.73 11.71 -23.05
CA ILE A 3 -24.02 12.99 -22.82
C ILE A 3 -23.34 13.06 -21.44
N LYS A 4 -23.90 12.38 -20.42
CA LYS A 4 -23.35 12.33 -19.05
C LYS A 4 -21.99 11.62 -19.00
N LYS A 5 -21.79 10.54 -19.76
CA LYS A 5 -20.53 9.78 -19.79
C LYS A 5 -19.43 10.55 -20.50
N GLU A 6 -19.75 11.20 -21.61
CA GLU A 6 -18.81 12.02 -22.39
C GLU A 6 -18.32 13.22 -21.57
N LEU A 7 -19.22 13.90 -20.85
CA LEU A 7 -18.85 15.02 -19.98
C LEU A 7 -17.97 14.59 -18.80
N GLN A 8 -18.21 13.41 -18.22
CA GLN A 8 -17.35 12.86 -17.15
C GLN A 8 -15.94 12.52 -17.66
N ILE A 9 -15.83 11.99 -18.89
CA ILE A 9 -14.53 11.71 -19.52
C ILE A 9 -13.80 13.03 -19.81
N LEU A 10 -14.48 14.03 -20.36
CA LEU A 10 -13.90 15.35 -20.61
C LEU A 10 -13.44 16.03 -19.31
N PHE A 11 -14.25 15.94 -18.25
CA PHE A 11 -13.85 16.45 -16.93
C PHE A 11 -12.57 15.77 -16.42
N TRP A 12 -12.48 14.44 -16.52
CA TRP A 12 -11.27 13.70 -16.13
C TRP A 12 -10.04 14.10 -16.93
N ILE A 13 -10.18 14.27 -18.26
CA ILE A 13 -9.08 14.69 -19.14
C ILE A 13 -8.60 16.10 -18.76
N VAL A 14 -9.53 17.06 -18.61
CA VAL A 14 -9.19 18.44 -18.23
C VAL A 14 -8.58 18.50 -16.83
N PHE A 15 -9.10 17.71 -15.89
CA PHE A 15 -8.59 17.66 -14.52
C PHE A 15 -7.13 17.16 -14.47
N PHE A 16 -6.85 16.03 -15.12
CA PHE A 16 -5.46 15.52 -15.20
C PHE A 16 -4.54 16.46 -15.97
N PHE A 17 -5.03 17.06 -17.06
CA PHE A 17 -4.26 18.02 -17.84
C PHE A 17 -3.91 19.26 -17.01
N ALA A 18 -4.87 19.82 -16.26
CA ALA A 18 -4.64 20.96 -15.39
C ALA A 18 -3.66 20.62 -14.26
N LEU A 19 -3.76 19.42 -13.66
CA LEU A 19 -2.80 18.94 -12.66
C LEU A 19 -1.37 18.86 -13.23
N ALA A 20 -1.20 18.31 -14.43
CA ALA A 20 0.11 18.25 -15.08
C ALA A 20 0.64 19.63 -15.46
N PHE A 21 -0.24 20.53 -15.92
CA PHE A 21 0.11 21.88 -16.33
C PHE A 21 0.53 22.77 -15.14
N PHE A 22 -0.14 22.64 -13.98
CA PHE A 22 0.19 23.40 -12.78
C PHE A 22 1.36 22.82 -11.96
N MET A 23 1.88 21.65 -12.33
CA MET A 23 3.00 21.04 -11.62
C MET A 23 4.28 21.88 -11.81
N PRO A 24 4.91 22.39 -10.74
CA PRO A 24 6.07 23.28 -10.84
C PRO A 24 7.38 22.49 -11.05
N VAL A 25 7.49 21.82 -12.20
CA VAL A 25 8.61 20.91 -12.55
C VAL A 25 9.95 21.63 -12.69
N ASP A 26 9.93 22.92 -13.08
CA ASP A 26 11.14 23.74 -13.23
C ASP A 26 11.73 24.22 -11.89
N SER A 27 10.97 24.13 -10.80
CA SER A 27 11.46 24.59 -9.50
C SER A 27 12.46 23.59 -8.91
N ALA A 28 13.65 24.07 -8.54
CA ALA A 28 14.70 23.24 -7.93
C ALA A 28 14.21 22.54 -6.65
N THR A 29 13.36 23.22 -5.87
CA THR A 29 12.76 22.68 -4.64
C THR A 29 11.84 21.50 -4.92
N PHE A 30 10.99 21.55 -5.96
CA PHE A 30 10.09 20.45 -6.30
C PHE A 30 10.85 19.21 -6.77
N ARG A 31 11.87 19.38 -7.63
CA ARG A 31 12.72 18.26 -8.08
C ARG A 31 13.45 17.61 -6.90
N THR A 32 14.03 18.43 -6.01
CA THR A 32 14.73 17.94 -4.81
C THR A 32 13.78 17.20 -3.87
N ALA A 33 12.56 17.71 -3.67
CA ALA A 33 11.56 17.06 -2.82
C ALA A 33 11.09 15.71 -3.39
N VAL A 34 10.89 15.63 -4.71
CA VAL A 34 10.51 14.36 -5.38
C VAL A 34 11.64 13.35 -5.27
N ASP A 35 12.87 13.73 -5.59
CA ASP A 35 14.04 12.85 -5.52
C ASP A 35 14.26 12.33 -4.08
N ALA A 36 14.18 13.22 -3.08
CA ALA A 36 14.29 12.85 -1.67
C ALA A 36 13.16 11.89 -1.25
N THR A 37 11.91 12.16 -1.66
CA THR A 37 10.77 11.29 -1.32
C THR A 37 10.96 9.88 -1.88
N LEU A 38 11.43 9.77 -3.13
CA LEU A 38 11.68 8.47 -3.77
C LEU A 38 12.85 7.73 -3.11
N ASP A 39 13.92 8.43 -2.74
CA ASP A 39 15.07 7.82 -2.07
C ASP A 39 14.71 7.32 -0.66
N LEU A 40 13.99 8.12 0.13
CA LEU A 40 13.47 7.70 1.44
C LEU A 40 12.52 6.50 1.31
N ALA A 41 11.60 6.52 0.34
CA ALA A 41 10.66 5.42 0.12
C ALA A 41 11.40 4.13 -0.25
N LYS A 42 12.42 4.21 -1.11
CA LYS A 42 13.27 3.07 -1.49
C LYS A 42 14.01 2.53 -0.28
N TRP A 43 14.68 3.39 0.48
CA TRP A 43 15.44 3.00 1.66
C TRP A 43 14.54 2.39 2.74
N TYR A 44 13.38 3.01 3.03
CA TYR A 44 12.40 2.50 3.98
C TYR A 44 11.84 1.14 3.57
N ALA A 45 11.48 0.97 2.29
CA ALA A 45 10.97 -0.31 1.79
C ALA A 45 12.03 -1.41 1.89
N GLN A 46 13.30 -1.10 1.62
CA GLN A 46 14.39 -2.07 1.74
C GLN A 46 14.58 -2.49 3.21
N GLU A 47 14.72 -1.52 4.12
CA GLU A 47 15.05 -1.80 5.51
C GLU A 47 13.87 -2.45 6.26
N HIS A 48 12.65 -1.95 6.07
CA HIS A 48 11.47 -2.45 6.78
C HIS A 48 11.10 -3.88 6.35
N VAL A 49 11.29 -4.21 5.08
CA VAL A 49 11.03 -5.57 4.57
C VAL A 49 12.04 -6.57 5.14
N ILE A 50 13.31 -6.21 5.22
CA ILE A 50 14.37 -7.09 5.70
C ILE A 50 14.27 -7.29 7.22
N LEU A 51 14.11 -6.21 7.99
CA LEU A 51 14.17 -6.27 9.45
C LEU A 51 12.92 -6.90 10.08
N CYS A 52 11.74 -6.66 9.51
CA CYS A 52 10.47 -7.01 10.16
C CYS A 52 9.64 -7.99 9.36
N LEU A 53 9.45 -7.72 8.06
CA LEU A 53 8.50 -8.47 7.24
C LEU A 53 8.99 -9.90 6.96
N LEU A 54 10.27 -10.05 6.63
CA LEU A 54 10.90 -11.34 6.32
C LEU A 54 10.90 -12.30 7.53
N PRO A 55 11.34 -11.90 8.74
CA PRO A 55 11.25 -12.79 9.90
C PRO A 55 9.81 -13.07 10.33
N ALA A 56 8.90 -12.08 10.26
CA ALA A 56 7.49 -12.30 10.60
C ALA A 56 6.83 -13.33 9.69
N PHE A 57 7.05 -13.26 8.37
CA PHE A 57 6.51 -14.25 7.44
C PHE A 57 7.11 -15.62 7.61
N PHE A 58 8.39 -15.72 7.96
CA PHE A 58 9.02 -17.00 8.25
C PHE A 58 8.37 -17.68 9.47
N ILE A 59 8.17 -16.92 10.56
CA ILE A 59 7.51 -17.41 11.78
C ILE A 59 6.05 -17.81 11.48
N ALA A 60 5.31 -16.97 10.74
CA ALA A 60 3.94 -17.28 10.34
C ALA A 60 3.85 -18.54 9.47
N GLY A 61 4.82 -18.74 8.57
CA GLY A 61 4.94 -19.93 7.73
C GLY A 61 5.19 -21.19 8.56
N VAL A 62 6.06 -21.14 9.56
CA VAL A 62 6.29 -22.26 10.48
C VAL A 62 5.01 -22.55 11.27
N ILE A 63 4.38 -21.53 11.85
CA ILE A 63 3.13 -21.68 12.60
C ILE A 63 2.03 -22.33 11.74
N SER A 64 1.90 -21.96 10.46
CA SER A 64 0.85 -22.51 9.60
C SER A 64 1.01 -24.00 9.29
N VAL A 65 2.26 -24.50 9.29
CA VAL A 65 2.56 -25.93 9.08
C VAL A 65 2.39 -26.73 10.38
N PHE A 66 2.79 -26.16 11.52
CA PHE A 66 2.80 -26.89 12.80
C PHE A 66 1.49 -26.76 13.60
N VAL A 67 0.69 -25.72 13.37
CA VAL A 67 -0.58 -25.53 14.10
C VAL A 67 -1.75 -26.13 13.34
N SER A 68 -2.38 -27.15 13.93
CA SER A 68 -3.55 -27.80 13.35
C SER A 68 -4.80 -26.91 13.46
N GLN A 69 -5.63 -26.91 12.41
CA GLN A 69 -6.90 -26.14 12.40
C GLN A 69 -7.83 -26.50 13.56
N GLY A 70 -7.80 -27.76 14.02
CA GLY A 70 -8.58 -28.21 15.19
C GLY A 70 -8.14 -27.54 16.50
N ALA A 71 -6.84 -27.30 16.69
CA ALA A 71 -6.34 -26.54 17.84
C ALA A 71 -6.77 -25.07 17.79
N VAL A 72 -6.73 -24.46 16.59
CA VAL A 72 -7.23 -23.08 16.39
C VAL A 72 -8.71 -22.97 16.72
N LEU A 73 -9.56 -23.89 16.24
CA LEU A 73 -10.99 -23.89 16.54
C LEU A 73 -11.30 -24.18 18.02
N LYS A 74 -10.49 -25.01 18.68
CA LYS A 74 -10.64 -25.32 20.12
C LYS A 74 -10.39 -24.10 21.01
N TYR A 75 -9.37 -23.29 20.70
CA TYR A 75 -8.95 -22.15 21.54
C TYR A 75 -9.43 -20.78 21.03
N PHE A 76 -9.73 -20.65 19.73
CA PHE A 76 -10.17 -19.40 19.10
C PHE A 76 -11.50 -19.52 18.33
N GLY A 77 -12.17 -20.67 18.38
CA GLY A 77 -13.47 -20.86 17.73
C GLY A 77 -14.62 -20.16 18.47
N ALA A 78 -15.82 -20.18 17.86
CA ALA A 78 -17.00 -19.47 18.38
C ALA A 78 -17.41 -19.88 19.82
N ASN A 79 -17.06 -21.10 20.24
CA ASN A 79 -17.31 -21.65 21.58
C ASN A 79 -16.13 -21.48 22.55
N ALA A 80 -15.04 -20.81 22.15
CA ALA A 80 -13.89 -20.59 23.02
C ALA A 80 -14.26 -19.64 24.17
N LYS A 81 -13.71 -19.90 25.36
CA LYS A 81 -13.90 -19.08 26.54
C LYS A 81 -13.35 -17.68 26.25
N LYS A 82 -14.24 -16.74 25.94
CA LYS A 82 -13.91 -15.32 25.97
C LYS A 82 -13.57 -14.99 27.42
N TRP A 83 -12.32 -14.57 27.61
CA TRP A 83 -11.81 -13.93 28.82
C TRP A 83 -12.85 -13.07 29.52
#